data_AF-A0A699SSB7-F1
#
_entry.id   AF-A0A699SSB7-F1
#
_cell.length_a   1.000
_cell.length_b   1.000
_cell.length_c   1.000
_cell.angle_alpha   90.00
_cell.angle_beta   90.00
_cell.angle_gamma   90.00
#
_symmetry.space_group_name_H-M   'P 1'
#
loop_
_entity.id
_entity.type
_entity.pdbx_description
1 polymer ?
#
loop_
_entity_poly.entity_id
_entity_poly.type
_entity_poly.pdbx_seq_one_letter_code
_entity_poly.pdbx_strand_id
1 'polypeptide(L)'
;AMKDWERITSMLLYKNPSIELTDDDATNLTRLFCASVKKAVGERIVPAIDHRKPNHTKAQKEIIESSKKNITLCMIKNYPQLMLEHMADKAKVPSLVEIIVHMDLELYSLKSQDHKFKAVL
;
A
#
# COMPACT_ATOMS: atom_id res chain seq x y z
N ALA A 1 -12.79 2.20 5.17
CA ALA A 1 -11.73 2.64 4.25
C ALA A 1 -11.78 1.75 3.03
N MET A 2 -11.44 2.24 1.84
CA MET A 2 -11.28 1.39 0.65
C MET A 2 -10.14 0.39 0.92
N LYS A 3 -10.39 -0.91 0.75
CA LYS A 3 -9.44 -2.00 1.09
C LYS A 3 -9.27 -3.05 -0.01
N ASP A 4 -9.82 -2.82 -1.21
CA ASP A 4 -9.68 -3.72 -2.37
C ASP A 4 -8.29 -3.57 -3.02
N TRP A 5 -7.25 -3.69 -2.20
CA TRP A 5 -5.86 -3.44 -2.59
C TRP A 5 -5.37 -4.42 -3.64
N GLU A 6 -5.80 -5.69 -3.59
CA GLU A 6 -5.48 -6.67 -4.64
C GLU A 6 -6.02 -6.22 -6.01
N ARG A 7 -7.20 -5.60 -6.05
CA ARG A 7 -7.77 -5.09 -7.30
C ARG A 7 -6.99 -3.87 -7.79
N ILE A 8 -6.63 -2.97 -6.89
CA ILE A 8 -5.82 -1.77 -7.21
C ILE A 8 -4.43 -2.16 -7.73
N THR A 9 -3.72 -3.06 -7.04
CA THR A 9 -2.41 -3.53 -7.51
C THR A 9 -2.52 -4.27 -8.83
N SER A 10 -3.58 -5.05 -9.04
CA SER A 10 -3.82 -5.68 -10.34
C SER A 10 -4.01 -4.62 -11.43
N MET A 11 -4.80 -3.57 -11.20
CA MET A 11 -4.98 -2.49 -12.18
C MET A 11 -3.65 -1.78 -12.51
N LEU A 12 -2.79 -1.56 -11.51
CA LEU A 12 -1.47 -0.93 -11.69
C LEU A 12 -0.45 -1.81 -12.42
N LEU A 13 -0.69 -3.13 -12.48
CA LEU A 13 0.18 -4.12 -13.14
C LEU A 13 -0.38 -4.64 -14.46
N TYR A 14 -1.69 -4.46 -14.70
CA TYR A 14 -2.38 -5.08 -15.81
C TYR A 14 -2.26 -4.23 -17.08
N LYS A 15 -1.58 -4.80 -18.09
CA LYS A 15 -1.48 -4.24 -19.43
C LYS A 15 -2.61 -4.80 -20.29
N ASN A 16 -3.81 -4.21 -20.20
CA ASN A 16 -4.88 -4.50 -21.15
C ASN A 16 -4.90 -3.42 -22.23
N PRO A 17 -4.64 -3.76 -23.51
CA PRO A 17 -4.65 -2.78 -24.59
C PRO A 17 -5.99 -2.05 -24.76
N SER A 18 -7.10 -2.62 -24.28
CA SER A 18 -8.44 -2.03 -24.40
C SER A 18 -8.82 -1.11 -23.24
N ILE A 19 -8.11 -1.18 -22.11
CA ILE A 19 -8.38 -0.41 -20.88
C ILE A 19 -7.03 -0.07 -20.24
N GLU A 20 -6.12 0.49 -21.02
CA GLU A 20 -4.82 0.92 -20.53
C GLU A 20 -5.01 2.20 -19.71
N LEU A 21 -4.44 2.25 -18.51
CA LEU A 21 -4.43 3.46 -17.71
C LEU A 21 -3.51 4.48 -18.38
N THR A 22 -3.97 5.72 -18.48
CA THR A 22 -3.06 6.81 -18.81
C THR A 22 -2.02 6.96 -17.69
N ASP A 23 -0.89 7.59 -17.99
CA ASP A 23 0.16 7.81 -16.99
C ASP A 23 -0.34 8.61 -15.78
N ASP A 24 -1.22 9.59 -16.03
CA ASP A 24 -1.88 10.39 -15.01
C ASP A 24 -2.84 9.54 -14.16
N ASP A 25 -3.64 8.68 -14.79
CA ASP A 25 -4.55 7.78 -14.06
C ASP A 25 -3.78 6.78 -13.19
N ALA A 26 -2.69 6.20 -13.71
CA ALA A 26 -1.82 5.31 -12.95
C ALA A 26 -1.17 6.04 -11.76
N THR A 27 -0.74 7.29 -11.95
CA THR A 27 -0.20 8.14 -10.89
C THR A 27 -1.24 8.43 -9.81
N ASN A 28 -2.45 8.79 -10.21
CA ASN A 28 -3.55 9.08 -9.29
C ASN A 28 -4.03 7.82 -8.55
N LEU A 29 -4.09 6.68 -9.23
CA LEU A 29 -4.42 5.39 -8.62
C LEU A 29 -3.36 4.97 -7.60
N THR A 30 -2.07 5.22 -7.87
CA THR A 30 -0.98 4.96 -6.93
C THR A 30 -1.10 5.83 -5.68
N ARG A 31 -1.42 7.12 -5.84
CA ARG A 31 -1.67 8.04 -4.72
C ARG A 31 -2.89 7.63 -3.91
N LEU A 32 -3.97 7.25 -4.58
CA LEU A 32 -5.19 6.72 -3.94
C LEU A 32 -4.89 5.45 -3.15
N PHE A 33 -4.10 4.55 -3.71
CA PHE A 33 -3.68 3.33 -3.03
C PHE A 33 -2.97 3.66 -1.72
N CYS A 34 -1.94 4.51 -1.76
CA CYS A 34 -1.21 4.94 -0.59
C CYS A 34 -2.11 5.61 0.46
N ALA A 35 -2.97 6.56 0.05
CA ALA A 35 -3.91 7.22 0.95
C ALA A 35 -4.90 6.24 1.59
N SER A 36 -5.36 5.23 0.84
CA SER A 36 -6.27 4.19 1.35
C SER A 36 -5.61 3.34 2.43
N VAL A 37 -4.32 3.01 2.26
CA VAL A 37 -3.51 2.29 3.26
C VAL A 37 -3.36 3.13 4.51
N LYS A 38 -2.91 4.39 4.37
CA LYS A 38 -2.78 5.36 5.49
C LYS A 38 -4.07 5.45 6.31
N LYS A 39 -5.21 5.62 5.63
CA LYS A 39 -6.51 5.66 6.30
C LYS A 39 -6.85 4.36 7.02
N ALA A 40 -6.55 3.22 6.41
CA ALA A 40 -6.87 1.90 6.97
C ALA A 40 -6.04 1.58 8.22
N VAL A 41 -4.80 2.09 8.30
CA VAL A 41 -3.93 1.94 9.47
C VAL A 41 -4.12 3.04 10.53
N GLY A 42 -5.14 3.89 10.37
CA GLY A 42 -5.55 4.88 11.36
C GLY A 42 -4.90 6.25 11.21
N GLU A 43 -4.10 6.48 10.16
CA GLU A 43 -3.55 7.81 9.90
C GLU A 43 -4.63 8.79 9.42
N ARG A 44 -4.42 10.05 9.78
CA ARG A 44 -5.23 11.15 9.30
C ARG A 44 -4.71 11.59 7.94
N ILE A 45 -5.59 11.53 6.93
CA ILE A 45 -5.29 12.05 5.59
C ILE A 45 -5.39 13.58 5.57
N VAL A 46 -6.32 14.15 6.35
CA VAL A 46 -6.53 15.60 6.44
C VAL A 46 -5.87 16.13 7.71
N PRO A 47 -5.03 17.17 7.62
CA PRO A 47 -4.50 17.86 8.80
C PRO A 47 -5.64 18.34 9.69
N ALA A 48 -5.54 18.08 10.99
CA ALA A 48 -6.48 18.60 11.97
C ALA A 48 -5.80 19.69 12.79
N ILE A 49 -6.59 20.69 13.22
CA ILE A 49 -6.14 21.74 14.16
C ILE A 49 -5.71 21.11 15.49
N ASP A 50 -6.31 19.97 15.86
CA ASP A 50 -5.92 19.18 17.04
C ASP A 50 -4.86 18.12 16.69
N HIS A 51 -3.65 18.33 17.20
CA HIS A 51 -2.50 17.43 17.02
C HIS A 51 -2.51 16.20 17.95
N ARG A 52 -3.49 16.04 18.85
CA ARG A 52 -3.55 14.88 19.76
C ARG A 52 -3.79 13.59 18.99
N LYS A 53 -3.05 12.53 19.30
CA LYS A 53 -3.28 11.20 18.71
C LYS A 53 -4.74 10.75 18.95
N PRO A 54 -5.44 10.21 17.93
CA PRO A 54 -6.80 9.71 18.13
C PRO A 54 -6.80 8.56 19.13
N ASN A 55 -7.69 8.60 20.12
CA ASN A 55 -7.89 7.47 21.02
C ASN A 55 -8.70 6.40 20.28
N HIS A 56 -8.03 5.31 19.89
CA HIS A 56 -8.69 4.18 19.23
C HIS A 56 -9.31 3.22 20.24
N THR A 57 -10.56 2.82 19.97
CA THR A 57 -11.22 1.74 20.72
C THR A 57 -10.52 0.39 20.46
N LYS A 58 -10.78 -0.61 21.31
CA LYS A 58 -10.23 -1.97 21.12
C LYS A 58 -10.56 -2.54 19.73
N ALA A 59 -11.82 -2.44 19.32
CA ALA A 59 -12.26 -2.89 17.99
C ALA A 59 -11.55 -2.13 16.86
N GLN A 60 -11.31 -0.83 17.01
CA GLN A 60 -10.57 -0.05 16.00
C GLN A 60 -9.11 -0.49 15.90
N LYS A 61 -8.45 -0.78 17.02
CA LYS A 61 -7.07 -1.30 17.03
C LYS A 61 -6.99 -2.66 16.33
N GLU A 62 -7.93 -3.55 16.57
CA GLU A 62 -8.01 -4.86 15.90
C GLU A 62 -8.20 -4.71 14.38
N ILE A 63 -9.04 -3.78 13.94
CA ILE A 63 -9.23 -3.47 12.52
C ILE A 63 -7.96 -2.91 11.88
N ILE A 64 -7.24 -2.02 12.58
CA ILE A 64 -5.97 -1.45 12.12
C ILE A 64 -4.90 -2.53 11.95
N GLU A 65 -4.73 -3.38 12.96
CA GLU A 65 -3.75 -4.48 12.90
C GLU A 65 -4.10 -5.51 11.82
N SER A 66 -5.38 -5.86 11.67
CA SER A 66 -5.85 -6.68 10.55
C SER A 66 -5.53 -6.02 9.19
N SER A 67 -5.70 -4.70 9.09
CA SER A 67 -5.34 -3.96 7.89
C SER A 67 -3.85 -3.96 7.57
N LYS A 68 -2.97 -3.81 8.57
CA LYS A 68 -1.50 -3.93 8.38
C LYS A 68 -1.12 -5.30 7.83
N LYS A 69 -1.71 -6.37 8.38
CA LYS A 69 -1.47 -7.74 7.88
C LYS A 69 -1.94 -7.91 6.44
N ASN A 70 -3.13 -7.43 6.11
CA ASN A 70 -3.69 -7.56 4.77
C ASN A 70 -2.89 -6.78 3.71
N ILE A 71 -2.47 -5.54 4.00
CA ILE A 71 -1.63 -4.78 3.04
C ILE A 71 -0.28 -5.45 2.86
N THR A 72 0.30 -5.99 3.93
CA THR A 72 1.58 -6.71 3.87
C THR A 72 1.47 -7.94 2.97
N LEU A 73 0.42 -8.75 3.12
CA LEU A 73 0.20 -9.92 2.27
C LEU A 73 -0.01 -9.55 0.80
N CYS A 74 -0.71 -8.44 0.54
CA CYS A 74 -0.89 -7.91 -0.81
C CYS A 74 0.46 -7.46 -1.41
N MET A 75 1.26 -6.72 -0.65
CA MET A 75 2.53 -6.17 -1.11
C MET A 75 3.64 -7.22 -1.24
N ILE A 76 3.72 -8.22 -0.35
CA ILE A 76 4.64 -9.36 -0.49
C ILE A 76 4.50 -10.01 -1.87
N LYS A 77 3.28 -10.13 -2.38
CA LYS A 77 3.02 -10.77 -3.68
C LYS A 77 3.37 -9.85 -4.86
N ASN A 78 3.04 -8.56 -4.75
CA ASN A 78 2.98 -7.66 -5.91
C ASN A 78 4.11 -6.61 -5.95
N TYR A 79 4.78 -6.33 -4.83
CA TYR A 79 5.76 -5.26 -4.72
C TYR A 79 6.94 -5.39 -5.70
N PRO A 80 7.57 -6.57 -5.89
CA PRO A 80 8.68 -6.70 -6.84
C PRO A 80 8.28 -6.31 -8.27
N GLN A 81 7.06 -6.69 -8.68
CA GLN A 81 6.55 -6.38 -10.01
C GLN A 81 6.14 -4.92 -10.14
N LEU A 82 5.54 -4.34 -9.09
CA LEU A 82 5.21 -2.90 -9.05
C LEU A 82 6.47 -2.05 -9.15
N MET A 83 7.55 -2.46 -8.48
CA MET A 83 8.84 -1.78 -8.59
C MET A 83 9.41 -1.94 -9.99
N LEU A 84 9.47 -3.16 -10.53
CA LEU A 84 9.99 -3.38 -11.89
C LEU A 84 9.29 -2.49 -12.95
N GLU A 85 7.97 -2.34 -12.87
CA GLU A 85 7.20 -1.53 -13.80
C GLU A 85 7.38 -0.02 -13.60
N HIS A 86 7.44 0.43 -12.34
CA HIS A 86 7.35 1.85 -11.99
C HIS A 86 8.66 2.47 -11.45
N MET A 87 9.77 1.74 -11.36
CA MET A 87 11.01 2.19 -10.67
C MET A 87 11.60 3.49 -11.23
N ALA A 88 11.46 3.73 -12.54
CA ALA A 88 11.95 4.94 -13.19
C ALA A 88 11.03 6.15 -12.97
N ASP A 89 9.82 5.92 -12.47
CA ASP A 89 8.79 6.94 -12.32
C ASP A 89 8.89 7.66 -10.97
N LYS A 90 9.38 8.90 -11.01
CA LYS A 90 9.58 9.74 -9.84
C LYS A 90 8.28 10.20 -9.18
N ALA A 91 7.14 10.13 -9.87
CA ALA A 91 5.84 10.53 -9.34
C ALA A 91 5.13 9.37 -8.61
N LYS A 92 5.34 8.12 -9.06
CA LYS A 92 4.70 6.91 -8.50
C LYS A 92 5.52 6.28 -7.37
N VAL A 93 6.85 6.18 -7.53
CA VAL A 93 7.75 5.51 -6.57
C VAL A 93 7.59 6.01 -5.13
N PRO A 94 7.55 7.33 -4.83
CA PRO A 94 7.42 7.79 -3.45
C PRO A 94 6.18 7.25 -2.74
N SER A 95 5.04 7.18 -3.46
CA SER A 95 3.79 6.67 -2.89
C SER A 95 3.84 5.17 -2.63
N LEU A 96 4.53 4.40 -3.47
CA LEU A 96 4.69 2.95 -3.31
C LEU A 96 5.67 2.61 -2.18
N VAL A 97 6.75 3.37 -2.02
CA VAL A 97 7.70 3.22 -0.91
C VAL A 97 7.04 3.55 0.42
N GLU A 98 6.25 4.62 0.47
CA GLU A 98 5.52 5.02 1.68
C GLU A 98 4.60 3.92 2.22
N ILE A 99 4.00 3.09 1.35
CA ILE A 99 3.15 1.97 1.78
C ILE A 99 3.93 0.95 2.63
N ILE A 100 5.24 0.77 2.38
CA ILE A 100 6.08 -0.18 3.11
C ILE A 100 6.17 0.20 4.59
N VAL A 101 6.16 1.50 4.92
CA VAL A 101 6.21 1.99 6.31
C VAL A 101 5.01 1.53 7.13
N HIS A 102 3.90 1.20 6.46
CA HIS A 102 2.66 0.73 7.10
C HIS A 102 2.50 -0.79 7.11
N MET A 103 3.48 -1.53 6.61
CA MET A 103 3.48 -2.99 6.58
C MET A 103 4.03 -3.59 7.88
N ASP A 104 3.56 -4.80 8.19
CA ASP A 104 4.07 -5.65 9.26
C ASP A 104 5.20 -6.52 8.71
N LEU A 105 6.43 -5.99 8.71
CA LEU A 105 7.57 -6.64 8.06
C LEU A 105 7.96 -7.98 8.69
N GLU A 106 7.54 -8.25 9.94
CA GLU A 106 7.76 -9.55 10.60
C GLU A 106 7.07 -10.71 9.85
N LEU A 107 6.01 -10.41 9.08
CA LEU A 107 5.32 -11.40 8.26
C LEU A 107 6.18 -11.98 7.13
N TYR A 108 7.25 -11.29 6.70
CA TYR A 108 8.16 -11.85 5.69
C TYR A 108 8.88 -13.09 6.22
N SER A 109 9.38 -13.03 7.46
CA SER A 109 10.07 -14.16 8.11
C SER A 109 9.09 -15.27 8.48
N LEU A 110 7.91 -14.93 9.02
CA LEU A 110 6.90 -15.93 9.42
C LEU A 110 6.36 -16.75 8.23
N LYS A 111 6.43 -16.22 7.01
CA LYS A 111 5.96 -16.89 5.79
C LYS A 111 7.08 -17.45 4.91
N SER A 112 8.31 -17.47 5.41
CA SER A 112 9.51 -17.89 4.66
C SER A 112 9.64 -17.15 3.31
N GLN A 113 9.26 -15.87 3.29
CA GLN A 113 9.32 -14.99 2.11
C GLN A 113 10.58 -14.12 2.12
N ASP A 114 11.65 -14.54 2.80
CA ASP A 114 12.89 -13.76 2.92
C ASP A 114 13.51 -13.40 1.56
N HIS A 115 13.30 -14.26 0.55
CA HIS A 115 13.71 -13.98 -0.82
C HIS A 115 12.97 -12.78 -1.45
N LYS A 116 11.69 -12.57 -1.10
CA LYS A 116 10.90 -11.40 -1.54
C LYS A 116 11.21 -10.16 -0.73
N PHE A 117 11.62 -10.34 0.54
CA PHE A 117 12.07 -9.22 1.37
C PHE A 117 13.28 -8.51 0.74
N LYS A 118 14.18 -9.25 0.09
CA LYS A 118 15.31 -8.65 -0.65
C LYS A 118 14.92 -7.73 -1.79
N ALA A 119 13.71 -7.86 -2.34
CA ALA A 119 13.21 -6.95 -3.37
C ALA A 119 12.64 -5.64 -2.78
N VAL A 120 12.49 -5.58 -1.46
CA VAL A 120 12.08 -4.39 -0.70
C VAL A 120 13.29 -3.57 -0.23
N LEU A 121 14.46 -4.22 -0.07
CA LEU A 121 15.74 -3.61 0.28
C LEU A 121 16.47 -3.06 -0.95
#